data_AF-A0A161PZJ3-F1
#
_entry.id   AF-A0A161PZJ3-F1
#
_cell.length_a   1.000
_cell.length_b   1.000
_cell.length_c   1.000
_cell.angle_alpha   90.00
_cell.angle_beta   90.00
_cell.angle_gamma   90.00
#
_symmetry.space_group_name_H-M   'P 1'
#
loop_
_entity.id
_entity.type
_entity.pdbx_description
1 polymer ?
#
loop_
_entity_poly.entity_id
_entity_poly.type
_entity_poly.pdbx_seq_one_letter_code
_entity_poly.pdbx_strand_id
1 'polypeptide(L)'
;MSELEFNEQRIVFQAELSKVFDYVDMVEIYEARSRESHAGYIIDEDMWIFMNFASYAGSLMRISYYKYVYKKGFDVRALADASVIVYMFQGVYKFNLEPYINKKEVKAALNKTRYPKWTRLGLIGGSTKELIDLGKEFGVYMDGFLNG
;
A
#
# COMPACT_ATOMS: atom_id res chain seq x y z
N MET A 1 -5.61 -21.34 13.77
CA MET A 1 -4.40 -20.58 13.39
C MET A 1 -3.78 -21.27 12.19
N SER A 2 -3.09 -20.55 11.30
CA SER A 2 -2.48 -21.16 10.11
C SER A 2 -1.40 -22.19 10.48
N GLU A 3 -1.33 -23.28 9.73
CA GLU A 3 -0.29 -24.32 9.84
C GLU A 3 0.99 -23.98 9.05
N LEU A 4 1.00 -22.88 8.29
CA LEU A 4 2.14 -22.47 7.48
C LEU A 4 3.19 -21.75 8.32
N GLU A 5 4.46 -21.97 8.01
CA GLU A 5 5.58 -21.26 8.61
C GLU A 5 5.63 -19.79 8.14
N PHE A 6 6.26 -18.93 8.93
CA PHE A 6 6.36 -17.49 8.65
C PHE A 6 6.84 -17.18 7.22
N ASN A 7 7.88 -17.87 6.76
CA ASN A 7 8.45 -17.66 5.43
C ASN A 7 7.49 -18.07 4.30
N GLU A 8 6.68 -19.11 4.50
CA GLU A 8 5.70 -19.56 3.51
C GLU A 8 4.55 -18.56 3.42
N GLN A 9 4.07 -18.06 4.56
CA GLN A 9 3.07 -16.99 4.60
C GLN A 9 3.58 -15.73 3.89
N ARG A 10 4.85 -15.37 4.10
CA ARG A 10 5.49 -14.25 3.40
C ARG A 10 5.50 -14.44 1.89
N ILE A 11 5.85 -15.63 1.39
CA ILE A 11 5.85 -15.92 -0.06
C ILE A 11 4.45 -15.75 -0.65
N VAL A 12 3.40 -16.20 0.07
CA VAL A 12 2.01 -15.99 -0.34
C VAL A 12 1.71 -14.49 -0.43
N PHE A 13 2.10 -13.70 0.56
CA PHE A 13 1.91 -12.24 0.51
C PHE A 13 2.70 -11.59 -0.62
N GLN A 14 3.95 -11.99 -0.88
CA GLN A 14 4.75 -11.45 -1.97
C GLN A 14 4.10 -11.69 -3.34
N ALA A 15 3.51 -12.87 -3.54
CA ALA A 15 2.78 -13.19 -4.76
C ALA A 15 1.52 -12.32 -4.92
N GLU A 16 0.77 -12.08 -3.83
CA GLU A 16 -0.40 -11.20 -3.88
C GLU A 16 -0.04 -9.74 -4.10
N LEU A 17 1.01 -9.24 -3.44
CA LEU A 17 1.42 -7.85 -3.53
C LEU A 17 2.10 -7.52 -4.86
N SER A 18 2.79 -8.49 -5.49
CA SER A 18 3.40 -8.32 -6.82
C SER A 18 2.38 -7.99 -7.92
N LYS A 19 1.09 -8.27 -7.70
CA LYS A 19 0.00 -7.85 -8.59
C LYS A 19 -0.15 -6.32 -8.70
N VAL A 20 0.60 -5.56 -7.90
CA VAL A 20 0.74 -4.11 -8.07
C VAL A 20 1.28 -3.76 -9.45
N PHE A 21 2.14 -4.62 -10.04
CA PHE A 21 2.74 -4.38 -11.36
C PHE A 21 1.80 -4.71 -12.52
N ASP A 22 0.64 -5.31 -12.23
CA ASP A 22 -0.45 -5.51 -13.21
C ASP A 22 -1.35 -4.27 -13.30
N TYR A 23 -0.95 -3.14 -12.69
CA TYR A 23 -1.70 -1.89 -12.77
C TYR A 23 -1.80 -1.41 -14.23
N VAL A 24 -3.01 -1.05 -14.66
CA VAL A 24 -3.29 -0.77 -16.08
C VAL A 24 -2.51 0.43 -16.61
N ASP A 25 -2.23 1.43 -15.78
CA ASP A 25 -1.51 2.65 -16.18
C ASP A 25 -0.04 2.63 -15.73
N MET A 26 0.62 1.45 -15.71
CA MET A 26 2.05 1.37 -15.37
C MET A 26 2.93 2.25 -16.27
N VAL A 27 2.54 2.47 -17.54
CA VAL A 27 3.26 3.38 -18.45
C VAL A 27 3.23 4.82 -17.92
N GLU A 28 2.06 5.33 -17.55
CA GLU A 28 1.92 6.69 -17.00
C GLU A 28 2.75 6.86 -15.71
N ILE A 29 2.82 5.81 -14.89
CA ILE A 29 3.66 5.79 -13.69
C ILE A 29 5.15 5.91 -14.07
N TYR A 30 5.63 5.17 -15.06
CA TYR A 30 7.01 5.26 -15.49
C TYR A 30 7.35 6.63 -16.09
N GLU A 31 6.43 7.21 -16.86
CA GLU A 31 6.61 8.55 -17.41
C GLU A 31 6.63 9.63 -16.33
N ALA A 32 5.71 9.57 -15.35
CA ALA A 32 5.70 10.47 -14.20
C ALA A 32 7.00 10.37 -13.38
N ARG A 33 7.51 9.14 -13.17
CA ARG A 33 8.82 8.93 -12.54
C ARG A 33 9.96 9.52 -13.33
N SER A 34 9.93 9.38 -14.66
CA SER A 34 10.94 9.98 -15.53
C SER A 34 10.91 11.49 -15.40
N ARG A 35 9.75 12.13 -15.48
CA ARG A 35 9.61 13.58 -15.31
C ARG A 35 10.11 14.06 -13.95
N GLU A 36 9.73 13.38 -12.86
CA GLU A 36 10.23 13.66 -11.50
C GLU A 36 11.77 13.57 -11.45
N SER A 37 12.36 12.50 -12.01
CA SER A 37 13.80 12.30 -12.03
C SER A 37 14.55 13.40 -12.80
N HIS A 38 13.98 13.90 -13.89
CA HIS A 38 14.57 14.99 -14.66
C HIS A 38 14.40 16.36 -13.97
N ALA A 39 13.26 16.58 -13.33
CA ALA A 39 12.94 17.85 -12.66
C ALA A 39 13.60 17.99 -11.27
N GLY A 40 13.86 16.87 -10.58
CA GLY A 40 14.34 16.85 -9.20
C GLY A 40 13.25 17.13 -8.16
N TYR A 41 11.99 17.26 -8.57
CA TYR A 41 10.82 17.46 -7.72
C TYR A 41 9.58 16.84 -8.37
N ILE A 42 8.51 16.67 -7.60
CA ILE A 42 7.25 16.11 -8.10
C ILE A 42 6.41 17.22 -8.73
N ILE A 43 5.99 16.95 -9.96
CA ILE A 43 5.11 17.81 -10.74
C ILE A 43 3.68 17.63 -10.23
N ASP A 44 2.97 18.74 -10.02
CA ASP A 44 1.65 18.73 -9.38
C ASP A 44 0.63 17.89 -10.15
N GLU A 45 0.68 17.91 -11.48
CA GLU A 45 -0.17 17.10 -12.36
C GLU A 45 0.04 15.59 -12.18
N ASP A 46 1.28 15.18 -11.87
CA ASP A 46 1.66 13.78 -11.69
C ASP A 46 1.30 13.23 -10.30
N MET A 47 0.97 14.12 -9.34
CA MET A 47 0.61 13.71 -7.98
C MET A 47 -0.58 12.75 -7.99
N TRP A 48 -1.57 12.99 -8.84
CA TRP A 48 -2.76 12.13 -8.91
C TRP A 48 -2.42 10.73 -9.44
N ILE A 49 -1.50 10.64 -10.40
CA ILE A 49 -1.01 9.37 -10.96
C ILE A 49 -0.36 8.54 -9.85
N PHE A 50 0.57 9.15 -9.08
CA PHE A 50 1.19 8.47 -7.95
C PHE A 50 0.19 8.06 -6.87
N MET A 51 -0.81 8.91 -6.57
CA MET A 51 -1.83 8.62 -5.58
C MET A 51 -2.76 7.47 -5.98
N ASN A 52 -3.14 7.37 -7.25
CA ASN A 52 -3.96 6.26 -7.74
C ASN A 52 -3.21 4.94 -7.66
N PHE A 53 -1.96 4.93 -8.11
CA PHE A 53 -1.11 3.75 -8.01
C PHE A 53 -0.87 3.33 -6.56
N ALA A 54 -0.57 4.28 -5.67
CA ALA A 54 -0.46 4.02 -4.24
C ALA A 54 -1.78 3.53 -3.62
N SER A 55 -2.92 4.03 -4.09
CA SER A 55 -4.25 3.58 -3.66
C SER A 55 -4.51 2.13 -4.08
N TYR A 56 -4.05 1.74 -5.27
CA TYR A 56 -4.09 0.35 -5.73
C TYR A 56 -3.20 -0.55 -4.87
N ALA A 57 -1.94 -0.16 -4.63
CA ALA A 57 -1.01 -0.87 -3.75
C ALA A 57 -1.55 -1.01 -2.31
N GLY A 58 -2.09 0.08 -1.75
CA GLY A 58 -2.74 0.10 -0.45
C GLY A 58 -3.96 -0.83 -0.38
N SER A 59 -4.72 -0.92 -1.47
CA SER A 59 -5.85 -1.84 -1.59
C SER A 59 -5.42 -3.30 -1.63
N LEU A 60 -4.32 -3.63 -2.32
CA LEU A 60 -3.75 -4.97 -2.30
C LEU A 60 -3.32 -5.38 -0.88
N MET A 61 -2.63 -4.50 -0.13
CA MET A 61 -2.31 -4.75 1.28
C MET A 61 -3.55 -4.99 2.13
N ARG A 62 -4.59 -4.16 1.98
CA ARG A 62 -5.87 -4.30 2.72
C ARG A 62 -6.57 -5.62 2.41
N ILE A 63 -6.63 -5.99 1.12
CA ILE A 63 -7.26 -7.24 0.67
C ILE A 63 -6.46 -8.45 1.17
N SER A 64 -5.14 -8.40 1.11
CA SER A 64 -4.25 -9.43 1.63
C SER A 64 -4.43 -9.60 3.14
N TYR A 65 -4.52 -8.50 3.89
CA TYR A 65 -4.85 -8.56 5.31
C TYR A 65 -6.18 -9.30 5.55
N TYR A 66 -7.24 -8.92 4.85
CA TYR A 66 -8.54 -9.57 5.00
C TYR A 66 -8.49 -11.08 4.71
N LYS A 67 -7.97 -11.44 3.53
CA LYS A 67 -8.00 -12.81 3.01
C LYS A 67 -7.16 -13.77 3.84
N TYR A 68 -6.02 -13.32 4.34
CA TYR A 68 -5.03 -14.22 4.93
C TYR A 68 -4.84 -13.97 6.43
N VAL A 69 -4.69 -12.72 6.87
CA VAL A 69 -4.53 -12.43 8.30
C VAL A 69 -5.86 -12.66 9.03
N TYR A 70 -6.91 -11.94 8.64
CA TYR A 70 -8.19 -11.99 9.34
C TYR A 70 -8.92 -13.32 9.12
N LYS A 71 -9.08 -13.80 7.88
CA LYS A 71 -9.81 -15.05 7.61
C LYS A 71 -9.02 -16.34 7.87
N LYS A 72 -7.69 -16.34 7.72
CA LYS A 72 -6.88 -17.57 7.83
C LYS A 72 -5.91 -17.56 9.02
N GLY A 73 -5.82 -16.46 9.76
CA GLY A 73 -4.94 -16.35 10.92
C GLY A 73 -3.46 -16.34 10.56
N PHE A 74 -3.10 -15.79 9.39
CA PHE A 74 -1.70 -15.55 9.04
C PHE A 74 -1.12 -14.45 9.94
N ASP A 75 0.20 -14.50 10.13
CA ASP A 75 0.95 -13.48 10.83
C ASP A 75 1.03 -12.20 9.98
N VAL A 76 0.45 -11.13 10.53
CA VAL A 76 0.51 -9.78 9.97
C VAL A 76 1.93 -9.25 9.77
N ARG A 77 2.91 -9.74 10.55
CA ARG A 77 4.33 -9.42 10.37
C ARG A 77 4.87 -9.95 9.04
N ALA A 78 4.35 -11.09 8.56
CA ALA A 78 4.73 -11.63 7.25
C ALA A 78 4.21 -10.75 6.10
N LEU A 79 3.03 -10.13 6.27
CA LEU A 79 2.51 -9.13 5.33
C LEU A 79 3.39 -7.88 5.31
N ALA A 80 3.81 -7.38 6.47
CA ALA A 80 4.70 -6.23 6.55
C ALA A 80 6.06 -6.50 5.87
N ASP A 81 6.68 -7.66 6.14
CA ASP A 81 7.96 -8.05 5.51
C ASP A 81 7.81 -8.19 3.99
N ALA A 82 6.73 -8.83 3.53
CA ALA A 82 6.42 -8.93 2.10
C ALA A 82 6.22 -7.57 1.44
N SER A 83 5.50 -6.64 2.08
CA SER A 83 5.31 -5.28 1.57
C SER A 83 6.63 -4.53 1.41
N VAL A 84 7.56 -4.64 2.37
CA VAL A 84 8.89 -4.05 2.22
C VAL A 84 9.61 -4.68 1.02
N ILE A 85 9.67 -6.00 0.93
CA ILE A 85 10.41 -6.67 -0.15
C ILE A 85 9.84 -6.31 -1.52
N VAL A 86 8.52 -6.30 -1.70
CA VAL A 86 7.91 -6.03 -2.99
C VAL A 86 7.89 -4.54 -3.30
N TYR A 87 7.51 -3.69 -2.36
CA TYR A 87 7.24 -2.27 -2.65
C TYR A 87 8.45 -1.36 -2.44
N MET A 88 9.34 -1.67 -1.50
CA MET A 88 10.57 -0.90 -1.33
C MET A 88 11.57 -1.21 -2.45
N PHE A 89 11.92 -2.49 -2.66
CA PHE A 89 12.99 -2.84 -3.60
C PHE A 89 12.61 -2.63 -5.06
N GLN A 90 11.32 -2.62 -5.39
CA GLN A 90 10.83 -2.33 -6.74
C GLN A 90 10.44 -0.84 -6.91
N GLY A 91 10.75 0.00 -5.92
CA GLY A 91 10.54 1.44 -5.98
C GLY A 91 9.07 1.86 -6.08
N VAL A 92 8.13 1.05 -5.57
CA VAL A 92 6.71 1.46 -5.41
C VAL A 92 6.61 2.56 -4.36
N TYR A 93 7.30 2.38 -3.23
CA TYR A 93 7.38 3.42 -2.20
C TYR A 93 8.21 4.61 -2.64
N LYS A 94 7.70 5.80 -2.32
CA LYS A 94 8.25 7.12 -2.62
C LYS A 94 8.59 7.83 -1.31
N PHE A 95 9.64 7.39 -0.62
CA PHE A 95 10.00 7.98 0.69
C PHE A 95 10.32 9.47 0.62
N ASN A 96 10.79 9.95 -0.53
CA ASN A 96 11.01 11.38 -0.76
C ASN A 96 9.73 12.22 -0.65
N LEU A 97 8.53 11.61 -0.69
CA LEU A 97 7.25 12.27 -0.46
C LEU A 97 6.89 12.45 1.01
N GLU A 98 7.59 11.82 1.94
CA GLU A 98 7.26 11.91 3.37
C GLU A 98 7.22 13.36 3.91
N PRO A 99 8.18 14.26 3.59
CA PRO A 99 8.10 15.67 3.98
C PRO A 99 6.91 16.42 3.34
N TYR A 100 6.43 15.93 2.21
CA TYR A 100 5.40 16.56 1.38
C TYR A 100 3.98 16.09 1.72
N ILE A 101 3.83 14.99 2.48
CA ILE A 101 2.54 14.40 2.83
C ILE A 101 1.61 15.40 3.53
N ASN A 102 2.18 16.44 4.14
CA ASN A 102 1.45 17.47 4.84
C ASN A 102 1.06 18.68 3.99
N LYS A 103 1.57 18.81 2.77
CA LYS A 103 1.20 19.90 1.86
C LYS A 103 -0.26 19.81 1.45
N LYS A 104 -0.88 20.96 1.18
CA LYS A 104 -2.33 21.08 0.96
C LYS A 104 -2.79 20.25 -0.24
N GLU A 105 -2.04 20.30 -1.33
CA GLU A 105 -2.27 19.59 -2.58
C GLU A 105 -2.16 18.07 -2.41
N VAL A 106 -1.14 17.60 -1.67
CA VAL A 106 -0.93 16.17 -1.38
C VAL A 106 -2.05 15.63 -0.48
N LYS A 107 -2.41 16.38 0.57
CA LYS A 107 -3.57 16.04 1.42
C LYS A 107 -4.87 16.01 0.63
N ALA A 108 -5.09 16.99 -0.25
CA ALA A 108 -6.28 17.03 -1.09
C ALA A 108 -6.35 15.82 -2.04
N ALA A 109 -5.23 15.40 -2.62
CA ALA A 109 -5.17 14.21 -3.46
C ALA A 109 -5.40 12.92 -2.65
N LEU A 110 -4.75 12.76 -1.49
CA LEU A 110 -4.96 11.63 -0.58
C LEU A 110 -6.42 11.51 -0.15
N ASN A 111 -7.07 12.62 0.19
CA ASN A 111 -8.46 12.62 0.65
C ASN A 111 -9.47 12.28 -0.46
N LYS A 112 -9.07 12.33 -1.74
CA LYS A 112 -9.90 11.88 -2.86
C LYS A 112 -9.88 10.36 -3.01
N THR A 113 -8.94 9.65 -2.38
CA THR A 113 -8.92 8.19 -2.45
C THR A 113 -9.92 7.58 -1.49
N ARG A 114 -10.41 6.38 -1.83
CA ARG A 114 -11.41 5.69 -1.02
C ARG A 114 -10.91 5.31 0.38
N TYR A 115 -9.61 5.07 0.53
CA TYR A 115 -8.99 4.62 1.79
C TYR A 115 -7.69 5.37 2.06
N PRO A 116 -7.75 6.66 2.48
CA PRO A 116 -6.56 7.52 2.55
C PRO A 116 -5.42 6.97 3.41
N LYS A 117 -5.72 6.33 4.55
CA LYS A 117 -4.68 5.71 5.41
C LYS A 117 -3.93 4.58 4.69
N TRP A 118 -4.64 3.74 3.92
CA TRP A 118 -4.05 2.66 3.14
C TRP A 118 -3.32 3.18 1.91
N THR A 119 -3.84 4.22 1.24
CA THR A 119 -3.13 4.92 0.16
C THR A 119 -1.82 5.50 0.66
N ARG A 120 -1.79 6.14 1.84
CA ARG A 120 -0.55 6.66 2.44
C ARG A 120 0.48 5.55 2.63
N LEU A 121 0.08 4.38 3.17
CA LEU A 121 0.97 3.22 3.27
C LEU A 121 1.46 2.74 1.89
N GLY A 122 0.61 2.73 0.87
CA GLY A 122 0.98 2.37 -0.49
C GLY A 122 1.94 3.37 -1.15
N LEU A 123 1.94 4.63 -0.69
CA LEU A 123 2.74 5.71 -1.26
C LEU A 123 4.12 5.79 -0.63
N ILE A 124 4.20 5.89 0.70
CA ILE A 124 5.46 6.16 1.42
C ILE A 124 5.89 5.00 2.32
N GLY A 125 5.16 3.88 2.30
CA GLY A 125 5.36 2.80 3.24
C GLY A 125 4.85 3.13 4.65
N GLY A 126 5.25 2.30 5.60
CA GLY A 126 4.97 2.48 7.01
C GLY A 126 5.59 1.38 7.86
N SER A 127 5.50 1.54 9.17
CA SER A 127 5.99 0.57 10.14
C SER A 127 5.09 -0.67 10.23
N THR A 128 5.66 -1.80 10.68
CA THR A 128 4.88 -3.00 11.02
C THR A 128 3.76 -2.69 12.00
N LYS A 129 4.00 -1.80 12.97
CA LYS A 129 2.99 -1.37 13.94
C LYS A 129 1.81 -0.67 13.26
N GLU A 130 2.07 0.28 12.37
CA GLU A 130 1.01 0.97 11.62
C GLU A 130 0.17 -0.03 10.79
N LEU A 131 0.81 -1.01 10.15
CA LEU A 131 0.11 -2.01 9.35
C LEU A 131 -0.76 -2.94 10.22
N ILE A 132 -0.28 -3.31 11.41
CA ILE A 132 -1.05 -4.06 12.40
C ILE A 132 -2.27 -3.28 12.86
N ASP A 133 -2.06 -2.02 13.25
CA ASP A 133 -3.12 -1.19 13.82
C ASP A 133 -4.20 -0.90 12.76
N LEU A 134 -3.81 -0.58 11.53
CA LEU A 134 -4.73 -0.40 10.40
C LEU A 134 -5.48 -1.68 10.04
N GLY A 135 -4.80 -2.82 10.09
CA GLY A 135 -5.42 -4.12 9.89
C GLY A 135 -6.52 -4.39 10.92
N LYS A 136 -6.24 -4.14 12.20
CA LYS A 136 -7.22 -4.29 13.29
C LYS A 136 -8.42 -3.36 13.12
N GLU A 137 -8.18 -2.08 12.82
CA GLU A 137 -9.25 -1.12 12.51
C GLU A 137 -10.15 -1.65 11.38
N PHE A 138 -9.54 -2.19 10.33
CA PHE A 138 -10.27 -2.77 9.20
C PHE A 138 -11.02 -4.06 9.57
N GLY A 139 -10.43 -4.92 10.40
CA GLY A 139 -11.09 -6.12 10.93
C GLY A 139 -12.37 -5.80 11.71
N VAL A 140 -12.29 -4.84 12.64
CA VAL A 140 -13.45 -4.36 13.41
C VAL A 140 -14.55 -3.81 12.51
N TYR A 141 -14.18 -3.03 11.48
CA TYR A 141 -15.13 -2.54 10.48
C TYR A 141 -15.85 -3.70 9.76
N MET A 142 -15.11 -4.75 9.37
CA MET A 142 -15.69 -5.92 8.71
C MET A 142 -16.59 -6.73 9.63
N ASP A 143 -16.21 -6.90 10.90
CA ASP A 143 -17.05 -7.57 11.91
C ASP A 143 -18.39 -6.83 12.11
N GLY A 144 -18.35 -5.50 12.17
CA GLY A 144 -19.56 -4.67 12.28
C GLY A 144 -20.46 -4.76 11.04
N PHE A 145 -19.89 -4.93 9.85
CA PHE A 145 -20.65 -5.11 8.61
C PHE A 145 -21.27 -6.50 8.47
N LEU A 146 -20.61 -7.55 8.98
CA LEU A 146 -21.08 -8.93 8.88
C LEU A 146 -22.11 -9.31 9.96
N ASN A 147 -22.13 -8.58 11.08
CA ASN A 147 -23.04 -8.83 12.21
C ASN A 147 -24.17 -7.79 12.34
N GLY A 148 -24.27 -6.86 11.38
CA GLY A 148 -25.29 -5.81 11.32
C GLY A 148 -26.39 -6.08 10.29
#